data_AF-A0A0K0D277-F1
#
_entry.id   AF-A0A0K0D277-F1
#
_cell.length_a   1.000
_cell.length_b   1.000
_cell.length_c   1.000
_cell.angle_alpha   90.00
_cell.angle_beta   90.00
_cell.angle_gamma   90.00
#
_symmetry.space_group_name_H-M   'P 1'
#
loop_
_entity.id
_entity.type
_entity.pdbx_description
1 polymer ?
#
loop_
_entity_poly.entity_id
_entity_poly.type
_entity_poly.pdbx_seq_one_letter_code
_entity_poly.pdbx_strand_id
1 'polypeptide(L)'
;MISDSAWVTWSDWSTCSDECGSCGVRRRTRICLTKFPQCTCSGDSTTIEFCNVEICRYPRTPCCYNFQVSSYYGRFACLENRPFLGRVGVH
;
A
#
# COMPACT_ATOMS: atom_id res chain seq x y z
N MET A 1 3.34 32.79 3.72
CA MET A 1 4.69 32.17 3.70
C MET A 1 4.69 31.16 2.57
N ILE A 2 5.54 31.33 1.56
CA ILE A 2 5.72 30.36 0.47
C ILE A 2 6.77 29.37 0.96
N SER A 3 6.48 28.07 0.90
CA SER A 3 7.47 27.05 1.23
C SER A 3 8.56 27.02 0.14
N ASP A 4 9.83 26.99 0.54
CA ASP A 4 10.96 26.99 -0.40
C ASP A 4 11.11 25.66 -1.17
N SER A 5 10.41 24.63 -0.71
CA SER A 5 10.17 23.37 -1.42
C SER A 5 8.71 22.94 -1.28
N ALA A 6 8.16 22.32 -2.31
CA ALA A 6 6.80 21.83 -2.34
C ALA A 6 6.70 20.54 -3.16
N TRP A 7 5.94 19.58 -2.65
CA TRP A 7 5.58 18.40 -3.41
C TRP A 7 4.50 18.74 -4.44
N VAL A 8 4.67 18.30 -5.68
CA VAL A 8 3.52 18.21 -6.59
C VAL A 8 2.57 17.11 -6.13
N THR A 9 1.34 17.15 -6.65
CA THR A 9 0.39 16.06 -6.48
C THR A 9 1.02 14.74 -6.92
N TRP A 10 0.72 13.68 -6.18
CA TRP A 10 1.12 12.33 -6.58
C TRP A 10 0.64 12.04 -8.00
N SER A 11 1.45 11.32 -8.75
CA SER A 11 1.00 10.67 -9.98
C SER A 11 -0.05 9.60 -9.65
N ASP A 12 -0.78 9.20 -10.68
CA ASP A 12 -1.65 8.05 -10.59
C ASP A 12 -0.84 6.80 -10.23
N TRP A 13 -1.51 5.89 -9.54
CA TRP A 13 -0.93 4.59 -9.26
C TRP A 13 -0.67 3.84 -10.56
N SER A 14 0.49 3.18 -10.64
CA SER A 14 0.75 2.19 -11.68
C SER A 14 -0.28 1.08 -11.63
N THR A 15 -0.40 0.34 -12.74
CA THR A 15 -1.11 -0.93 -12.74
C THR A 15 -0.50 -1.85 -11.67
N CYS A 16 -1.36 -2.62 -11.01
CA CYS A 16 -0.92 -3.62 -10.06
C CYS A 16 -0.17 -4.73 -10.81
N SER A 17 0.92 -5.24 -10.22
CA SER A 17 1.70 -6.32 -10.85
C SER A 17 1.03 -7.70 -10.79
N ASP A 18 -0.04 -7.85 -10.01
CA ASP A 18 -0.86 -9.07 -9.94
C ASP A 18 -2.31 -8.67 -9.67
N GLU A 19 -3.26 -9.57 -9.88
CA GLU A 19 -4.70 -9.26 -9.87
C GLU A 19 -5.43 -9.79 -8.63
N CYS A 20 -4.74 -10.53 -7.75
CA CYS A 20 -5.32 -11.12 -6.55
C CYS A 20 -4.29 -11.38 -5.45
N GLY A 21 -4.78 -11.78 -4.28
CA GLY A 21 -4.03 -12.36 -3.17
C GLY A 21 -3.12 -11.40 -2.43
N SER A 22 -3.25 -10.08 -2.65
CA SER A 22 -2.22 -9.09 -2.25
C SER A 22 -0.82 -9.49 -2.76
N CYS A 23 -0.77 -10.18 -3.90
CA CYS A 23 0.47 -10.65 -4.53
C CYS A 23 1.13 -9.55 -5.36
N GLY A 24 0.34 -8.56 -5.78
CA GLY A 24 0.80 -7.47 -6.62
C GLY A 24 1.19 -6.23 -5.82
N VAL A 25 2.09 -5.44 -6.40
CA VAL A 25 2.40 -4.10 -5.92
C VAL A 25 2.11 -3.06 -6.99
N ARG A 26 1.72 -1.88 -6.55
CA ARG A 26 1.60 -0.68 -7.40
C ARG A 26 2.46 0.43 -6.85
N ARG A 27 2.89 1.31 -7.74
CA ARG A 27 3.83 2.39 -7.43
C ARG A 27 3.25 3.71 -7.87
N ARG A 28 3.51 4.76 -7.11
CA ARG A 28 3.26 6.14 -7.53
C ARG A 28 4.45 7.00 -7.17
N THR A 29 4.58 8.10 -7.87
CA THR A 29 5.70 9.03 -7.73
C THR A 29 5.21 10.46 -7.59
N ARG A 30 6.03 11.31 -6.99
CA ARG A 30 5.81 12.75 -6.93
C ARG A 30 7.14 13.46 -7.11
N ILE A 31 7.05 14.67 -7.65
CA ILE A 31 8.20 15.52 -7.91
C ILE A 31 8.30 16.58 -6.81
N CYS A 32 9.50 16.78 -6.28
CA CYS A 32 9.78 17.87 -5.37
C CYS A 32 10.15 19.10 -6.19
N LEU A 33 9.35 20.15 -6.13
CA LEU A 33 9.69 21.46 -6.67
C LEU A 33 10.45 22.23 -5.61
N THR A 34 11.68 22.64 -5.93
CA THR A 34 12.55 23.40 -5.03
C THR A 34 12.87 24.74 -5.67
N LYS A 35 12.78 25.82 -4.89
CA LYS A 35 13.11 27.17 -5.37
C LYS A 35 14.63 27.39 -5.41
N PHE A 36 15.35 26.70 -4.52
CA PHE A 36 16.80 26.78 -4.40
C PHE A 36 17.40 25.38 -4.28
N PRO A 37 18.65 25.16 -4.75
CA PRO A 37 19.29 23.85 -4.74
C PRO A 37 19.55 23.28 -3.35
N GLN A 38 19.61 24.13 -2.31
CA GLN A 38 19.76 23.69 -0.92
C GLN A 38 18.45 23.21 -0.27
N CYS A 39 17.31 23.45 -0.91
CA CYS A 39 16.01 23.05 -0.38
C CYS A 39 15.69 21.62 -0.82
N THR A 40 15.15 20.83 0.10
CA THR A 40 14.69 19.46 -0.18
C THR A 40 13.27 19.30 0.33
N CYS A 41 12.54 18.34 -0.23
CA CYS A 41 11.24 17.96 0.32
C CYS A 41 11.42 16.82 1.32
N SER A 42 10.70 16.88 2.43
CA SER A 42 10.70 15.79 3.41
C SER A 42 9.81 14.63 2.94
N GLY A 43 10.33 13.41 3.08
CA GLY A 43 9.68 12.16 2.69
C GLY A 43 10.08 11.66 1.30
N ASP A 44 9.55 10.49 0.92
CA ASP A 44 9.96 9.82 -0.31
C ASP A 44 9.30 10.40 -1.56
N SER A 45 10.01 10.35 -2.68
CA SER A 45 9.50 10.69 -4.00
C SER A 45 8.70 9.55 -4.64
N THR A 46 8.83 8.33 -4.11
CA THR A 46 8.19 7.11 -4.63
C THR A 46 7.55 6.36 -3.48
N THR A 47 6.33 5.87 -3.69
CA THR A 47 5.64 4.99 -2.74
C THR A 47 5.23 3.71 -3.44
N ILE A 48 5.36 2.59 -2.73
CA ILE A 48 4.96 1.25 -3.19
C ILE A 48 3.94 0.72 -2.19
N GLU A 49 2.85 0.14 -2.68
CA GLU A 49 1.86 -0.53 -1.84
C GLU A 49 1.36 -1.82 -2.48
N PHE A 50 0.92 -2.76 -1.64
CA PHE A 50 0.23 -3.97 -2.10
C PHE A 50 -1.17 -3.62 -2.62
N CYS A 51 -1.60 -4.33 -3.66
CA CYS A 51 -2.88 -4.11 -4.31
C CYS A 51 -3.58 -5.43 -4.60
N ASN A 52 -4.88 -5.33 -4.92
CA ASN A 52 -5.76 -6.46 -5.22
C ASN A 52 -5.83 -7.47 -4.07
N VAL A 53 -6.49 -7.04 -3.01
CA VAL A 53 -6.67 -7.80 -1.77
C VAL A 53 -7.65 -8.97 -1.89
N GLU A 54 -8.38 -9.11 -3.00
CA GLU A 54 -9.29 -10.24 -3.18
C GLU A 54 -8.50 -11.54 -3.29
N ILE A 55 -8.98 -12.61 -2.67
CA ILE A 55 -8.27 -13.89 -2.67
C ILE A 55 -8.05 -14.42 -4.10
N CYS A 56 -6.88 -15.01 -4.33
CA CYS A 56 -6.66 -15.79 -5.55
C CYS A 56 -7.46 -17.09 -5.52
N ARG A 57 -7.91 -17.51 -6.70
CA ARG A 57 -8.54 -18.82 -6.90
C ARG A 57 -7.48 -19.89 -7.18
N TYR A 58 -7.83 -21.14 -6.94
CA TYR A 58 -7.03 -22.30 -7.35
C TYR A 58 -6.64 -22.18 -8.84
N PRO A 59 -5.39 -22.46 -9.24
CA PRO A 59 -4.34 -23.20 -8.53
C PRO A 59 -3.38 -22.35 -7.69
N ARG A 60 -3.58 -21.03 -7.58
CA ARG A 60 -2.67 -20.15 -6.85
C ARG A 60 -2.95 -20.16 -5.35
N THR A 61 -1.94 -19.84 -4.55
CA THR A 61 -2.11 -19.61 -3.10
C THR A 61 -3.08 -18.45 -2.89
N PRO A 62 -4.07 -18.54 -1.98
CA PRO A 62 -5.09 -17.51 -1.80
C PRO A 62 -4.54 -16.13 -1.48
N CYS A 63 -3.48 -16.05 -0.68
CA CYS A 63 -2.77 -14.83 -0.33
C CYS A 63 -1.25 -15.03 -0.45
N CYS A 64 -0.53 -13.98 -0.84
CA CYS A 64 0.93 -13.96 -0.92
C CYS A 64 1.58 -13.27 0.29
N TYR A 65 2.89 -13.46 0.43
CA TYR A 65 3.70 -12.82 1.47
C TYR A 65 3.18 -13.12 2.89
N ASN A 66 3.00 -12.10 3.74
CA ASN A 66 2.52 -12.21 5.11
C ASN A 66 1.02 -11.89 5.25
N PHE A 67 0.29 -11.87 4.14
CA PHE A 67 -1.14 -11.62 4.16
C PHE A 67 -1.90 -12.90 4.49
N GLN A 68 -2.89 -12.78 5.37
CA GLN A 68 -3.77 -13.90 5.73
C GLN A 68 -5.18 -13.65 5.23
N VAL A 69 -5.88 -14.75 4.94
CA VAL A 69 -7.30 -14.71 4.56
C VAL A 69 -8.10 -14.23 5.77
N SER A 70 -8.72 -13.06 5.62
CA SER A 70 -9.59 -12.44 6.61
C SER A 70 -10.89 -11.99 5.95
N SER A 71 -11.89 -11.66 6.75
CA SER A 71 -13.16 -11.13 6.26
C SER A 71 -13.11 -9.60 6.19
N TYR A 72 -13.46 -9.04 5.03
CA TYR A 72 -13.56 -7.61 4.78
C TYR A 72 -14.89 -7.32 4.10
N TYR A 73 -15.78 -6.57 4.78
CA TYR A 73 -17.13 -6.25 4.31
C TYR A 73 -17.92 -7.43 3.70
N GLY A 74 -17.87 -8.59 4.36
CA GLY A 74 -18.59 -9.79 3.94
C GLY A 74 -17.95 -10.56 2.77
N ARG A 75 -16.73 -10.23 2.38
CA ARG A 75 -15.92 -10.99 1.41
C ARG A 75 -14.61 -11.45 2.02
N PHE A 76 -14.01 -12.50 1.47
CA PHE A 76 -12.66 -12.92 1.85
C PHE A 76 -11.61 -12.06 1.14
N ALA A 77 -10.71 -11.49 1.93
CA ALA A 77 -9.62 -10.66 1.45
C ALA A 77 -8.32 -10.97 2.19
N CYS A 78 -7.21 -10.63 1.57
CA CYS A 78 -5.85 -10.79 2.07
C CYS A 78 -5.47 -9.51 2.81
N LEU A 79 -5.48 -9.58 4.15
CA LEU A 79 -5.13 -8.46 5.01
C LEU A 79 -3.81 -8.74 5.73
N GLU A 80 -3.01 -7.69 5.94
CA GLU A 80 -1.80 -7.81 6.73
C GLU A 80 -2.19 -8.29 8.12
N ASN A 81 -1.51 -9.32 8.57
CA ASN A 81 -1.74 -9.87 9.89
C ASN A 81 -1.13 -8.91 10.92
N ARG A 82 -1.79 -7.77 11.18
CA ARG A 82 -1.54 -7.04 12.41
C ARG A 82 -1.99 -7.98 13.52
N PRO A 83 -1.10 -8.45 14.41
CA PRO A 83 -1.56 -9.14 15.59
C PRO A 83 -2.56 -8.20 16.26
N PHE A 84 -3.79 -8.66 16.42
CA PHE A 84 -4.79 -7.97 17.22
C PHE A 84 -4.20 -7.83 18.63
N LEU A 85 -3.52 -6.72 18.89
CA LEU A 85 -3.39 -6.18 20.24
C LEU A 85 -4.81 -5.80 20.68
N GLY A 86 -5.53 -6.80 21.21
CA GLY A 86 -6.80 -6.62 21.92
C GLY A 86 -7.98 -7.45 21.41
N ARG A 87 -8.06 -8.71 21.86
CA ARG A 87 -9.12 -9.21 22.77
C ARG A 87 -8.84 -10.67 23.08
N VAL A 88 -7.98 -10.89 24.07
CA VAL A 88 -8.10 -12.09 24.90
C VAL A 88 -9.38 -11.89 25.71
N GLY A 89 -10.51 -12.34 25.18
CA GLY A 89 -11.68 -12.66 25.99
C GLY A 89 -11.42 -14.01 26.63
N VAL A 90 -10.77 -14.01 27.80
CA VAL A 90 -10.81 -15.17 28.70
C VAL A 90 -12.25 -15.23 29.22
N HIS A 91 -12.95 -16.32 28.92
CA HIS A 91 -14.16 -16.72 29.63
C HIS A 91 -13.81 -17.19 31.03
#